data_AF-A0A1G2KLS4-F1
#
_entry.id   AF-A0A1G2KLS4-F1
#
_cell.length_a   1.000
_cell.length_b   1.000
_cell.length_c   1.000
_cell.angle_alpha   90.00
_cell.angle_beta   90.00
_cell.angle_gamma   90.00
#
_symmetry.space_group_name_H-M   'P 1'
#
loop_
_entity.id
_entity.type
_entity.pdbx_description
1 polymer ?
#
loop_
_entity_poly.entity_id
_entity_poly.type
_entity_poly.pdbx_seq_one_letter_code
_entity_poly.pdbx_strand_id
1 'polypeptide(L)'
;ILVIEAEVSKPEFWNDQERALKLSQELSALKEEKELYEKIFAEWQDLSELVKMPSLGEKELSELGVQSARLSEKVRKAELQTFLSGTYDKGNALLTITAGAGGQDSQDWVALLLRMYERYCAKKGWKVKVLHESFGDPGPEGRIGVKQVTFEVAGTYAYGFLKKEHGVHRLVRISPFSAKSLRHTSFAAVEALPEINAAQEHIEIRSEDLQMEMTRSSGPGGQNVNKRETAVRIVHIPTGIVVESQTQRSQQQNREKALEILAAKLYLVQQQARAKELTKLKGKQSSIEWGSQIRSYVLAPYQLVKDHRTNVETSQTQAVLDGELDAFIEAELTLQDD
;
A
#
# COMPACT_ATOMS: atom_id res chain seq x y z
N ILE A 1 -3.66 25.01 -5.47
CA ILE A 1 -3.14 25.98 -4.48
C ILE A 1 -4.05 27.21 -4.36
N LEU A 2 -4.11 28.10 -5.35
CA LEU A 2 -4.89 29.36 -5.27
C LEU A 2 -6.38 29.17 -4.92
N VAL A 3 -7.02 28.13 -5.46
CA VAL A 3 -8.43 27.80 -5.14
C VAL A 3 -8.59 27.37 -3.67
N ILE A 4 -7.68 26.56 -3.15
CA ILE A 4 -7.71 26.10 -1.75
C ILE A 4 -7.38 27.26 -0.81
N GLU A 5 -6.45 28.15 -1.16
CA GLU A 5 -6.17 29.39 -0.40
C GLU A 5 -7.40 30.32 -0.34
N ALA A 6 -8.15 30.41 -1.44
CA ALA A 6 -9.40 31.17 -1.50
C ALA A 6 -10.54 30.52 -0.69
N GLU A 7 -10.51 29.20 -0.47
CA GLU A 7 -11.46 28.52 0.40
C GLU A 7 -11.08 28.64 1.88
N VAL A 8 -9.81 28.45 2.23
CA VAL A 8 -9.30 28.57 3.61
C VAL A 8 -9.47 29.97 4.17
N SER A 9 -9.45 31.00 3.31
CA SER A 9 -9.67 32.39 3.71
C SER A 9 -11.13 32.74 3.99
N LYS A 10 -12.09 31.85 3.72
CA LYS A 10 -13.51 32.08 4.04
C LYS A 10 -13.78 31.83 5.54
N PRO A 11 -14.49 32.73 6.24
CA PRO A 11 -14.80 32.55 7.67
C PRO A 11 -15.62 31.28 7.98
N GLU A 12 -16.51 30.88 7.07
CA GLU A 12 -17.39 29.71 7.21
C GLU A 12 -16.65 28.37 7.07
N PHE A 13 -15.42 28.38 6.56
CA PHE A 13 -14.63 27.18 6.28
C PHE A 13 -14.25 26.41 7.56
N TRP A 14 -14.07 27.13 8.67
CA TRP A 14 -13.70 26.55 9.97
C TRP A 14 -14.87 25.92 10.73
N ASN A 15 -16.09 26.02 10.21
CA ASN A 15 -17.27 25.38 10.81
C ASN A 15 -17.23 23.85 10.67
N ASP A 16 -16.52 23.33 9.67
CA ASP A 16 -16.32 21.90 9.44
C ASP A 16 -14.85 21.54 9.71
N GLN A 17 -14.57 21.14 10.96
CA GLN A 17 -13.22 20.87 11.45
C GLN A 17 -12.52 19.75 10.66
N GLU A 18 -13.24 18.73 10.20
CA GLU A 18 -12.65 17.63 9.43
C GLU A 18 -12.24 18.09 8.03
N ARG A 19 -13.12 18.84 7.37
CA ARG A 19 -12.85 19.38 6.03
C ARG A 19 -11.71 20.40 6.07
N ALA A 20 -11.68 21.27 7.07
CA ALA A 20 -10.63 22.26 7.23
C ALA A 20 -9.26 21.60 7.45
N LEU A 21 -9.20 20.52 8.26
CA LEU A 21 -7.97 19.81 8.55
C LEU A 21 -7.41 19.08 7.32
N LYS A 22 -8.27 18.39 6.56
CA LYS A 22 -7.87 17.71 5.30
C LYS A 22 -7.34 18.69 4.26
N LEU A 23 -8.07 19.78 4.00
CA LEU A 23 -7.68 20.77 3.00
C LEU A 23 -6.45 21.58 3.42
N SER A 24 -6.28 21.86 4.71
CA SER A 24 -5.06 22.49 5.22
C SER A 24 -3.83 21.59 5.06
N GLN A 25 -3.98 20.28 5.29
CA GLN A 25 -2.90 19.31 5.04
C GLN A 25 -2.55 19.22 3.55
N GLU A 26 -3.56 19.16 2.69
CA GLU A 26 -3.38 19.14 1.23
C GLU A 26 -2.68 20.41 0.75
N LEU A 27 -3.07 21.57 1.26
CA LEU A 27 -2.43 22.84 0.95
C LEU A 27 -0.98 22.90 1.41
N SER A 28 -0.66 22.38 2.60
CA SER A 28 0.72 22.28 3.08
C SER A 28 1.56 21.41 2.14
N ALA A 29 1.05 20.22 1.77
CA ALA A 29 1.75 19.31 0.88
C ALA A 29 2.01 19.94 -0.51
N LEU A 30 1.01 20.62 -1.08
CA LEU A 30 1.15 21.30 -2.37
C LEU A 30 2.13 22.49 -2.31
N LYS A 31 2.21 23.18 -1.17
CA LYS A 31 3.19 24.26 -0.97
C LYS A 31 4.62 23.72 -0.87
N GLU A 32 4.81 22.64 -0.11
CA GLU A 32 6.11 21.96 -0.02
C GLU A 32 6.59 21.47 -1.40
N GLU A 33 5.69 20.89 -2.20
CA GLU A 33 5.97 20.47 -3.57
C GLU A 33 6.36 21.66 -4.46
N LYS A 34 5.61 22.76 -4.39
CA LYS A 34 5.93 23.98 -5.14
C LYS A 34 7.29 24.55 -4.74
N GLU A 35 7.58 24.67 -3.44
CA GLU A 35 8.87 25.17 -2.95
C GLU A 35 10.05 24.28 -3.39
N LEU A 36 9.85 22.96 -3.46
CA LEU A 36 10.87 22.04 -3.95
C LEU A 36 11.22 22.36 -5.42
N TYR A 37 10.21 22.51 -6.28
CA TYR A 37 10.43 22.85 -7.69
C TYR A 37 11.04 24.24 -7.89
N GLU A 38 10.61 25.24 -7.11
CA GLU A 38 11.19 26.59 -7.16
C GLU A 38 12.68 26.58 -6.75
N LYS A 39 13.04 25.80 -5.72
CA LYS A 39 14.46 25.63 -5.31
C LYS A 39 15.29 24.93 -6.38
N ILE A 40 14.77 23.85 -6.98
CA ILE A 40 15.46 23.15 -8.07
C ILE A 40 15.65 24.07 -9.27
N PHE A 41 14.64 24.88 -9.60
CA PHE A 41 14.69 25.82 -10.71
C PHE A 41 15.70 26.96 -10.45
N ALA A 42 15.73 27.51 -9.25
CA ALA A 42 16.72 28.52 -8.85
C ALA A 42 18.15 27.96 -8.91
N GLU A 43 18.40 26.77 -8.33
CA GLU A 43 19.71 26.11 -8.40
C GLU A 43 20.15 25.83 -9.85
N TRP A 44 19.21 25.44 -10.72
CA TRP A 44 19.46 25.24 -12.15
C TRP A 44 19.82 26.55 -12.86
N GLN A 45 19.11 27.63 -12.55
CA GLN A 45 19.36 28.94 -13.15
C GLN A 45 20.74 29.47 -12.74
N ASP A 46 21.07 29.41 -11.45
CA ASP A 46 22.37 29.83 -10.92
C ASP A 46 23.50 29.03 -11.59
N LEU A 47 23.36 27.71 -11.71
CA LEU A 47 24.33 26.86 -12.39
C LEU A 47 24.44 27.18 -13.89
N SER A 48 23.32 27.45 -14.56
CA SER A 48 23.30 27.81 -15.98
C SER A 48 24.01 29.14 -16.25
N GLU A 49 23.88 30.11 -15.33
CA GLU A 49 24.58 31.38 -15.40
C GLU A 49 26.08 31.23 -15.14
N LEU A 50 26.46 30.43 -14.14
CA LEU A 50 27.86 30.15 -13.82
C LEU A 50 28.60 29.46 -14.99
N VAL A 51 27.98 28.49 -15.65
CA VAL A 51 28.57 27.79 -16.82
C VAL A 51 28.84 28.74 -18.00
N LYS A 52 28.08 29.84 -18.12
CA LYS A 52 28.26 30.83 -19.20
C LYS A 52 29.40 31.83 -18.91
N MET A 53 30.00 31.82 -17.73
CA MET A 53 31.14 32.69 -17.43
C MET A 53 32.39 32.25 -18.21
N PRO A 54 33.02 33.14 -18.99
CA PRO A 54 34.09 32.78 -19.92
C PRO A 54 35.45 32.49 -19.26
N SER A 55 35.57 32.56 -17.94
CA SER A 55 36.83 32.47 -17.20
C SER A 55 36.76 31.49 -16.03
N LEU A 56 36.31 30.26 -16.29
CA LEU A 56 36.30 29.18 -15.29
C LEU A 56 37.64 28.42 -15.31
N GLY A 57 38.30 28.33 -14.17
CA GLY A 57 39.48 27.47 -13.98
C GLY A 57 39.11 25.98 -13.83
N GLU A 58 40.08 25.07 -13.95
CA GLU A 58 39.87 23.61 -13.81
C GLU A 58 39.18 23.20 -12.50
N LYS A 59 39.48 23.89 -11.40
CA LYS A 59 38.84 23.62 -10.09
C LYS A 59 37.36 23.99 -10.08
N GLU A 60 37.01 25.14 -10.66
CA GLU A 60 35.63 25.63 -10.73
C GLU A 60 34.79 24.75 -11.66
N LEU A 61 35.38 24.26 -12.76
CA LEU A 61 34.75 23.26 -13.65
C LEU A 61 34.48 21.93 -12.93
N SER A 62 35.41 21.46 -12.09
CA SER A 62 35.22 20.24 -11.30
C SER A 62 34.10 20.41 -10.26
N GLU A 63 34.07 21.54 -9.56
CA GLU A 63 33.03 21.86 -8.58
C GLU A 63 31.64 21.99 -9.24
N LEU A 64 31.56 22.64 -10.41
CA LEU A 64 30.34 22.70 -11.22
C LEU A 64 29.87 21.32 -11.66
N GLY A 65 30.78 20.42 -12.03
CA GLY A 65 30.46 19.04 -12.36
C GLY A 65 29.80 18.30 -11.18
N VAL A 66 30.34 18.48 -9.97
CA VAL A 66 29.75 17.89 -8.75
C VAL A 66 28.39 18.49 -8.42
N GLN A 67 28.23 19.81 -8.55
CA GLN A 67 26.95 20.49 -8.31
C GLN A 67 25.89 20.08 -9.34
N SER A 68 26.27 19.97 -10.62
CA SER A 68 25.39 19.48 -11.68
C SER A 68 24.95 18.04 -11.45
N ALA A 69 25.85 17.16 -10.99
CA ALA A 69 25.49 15.78 -10.66
C ALA A 69 24.49 15.71 -9.49
N ARG A 70 24.70 16.53 -8.45
CA ARG A 70 23.77 16.64 -7.31
C ARG A 70 22.40 17.18 -7.73
N LEU A 71 22.37 18.23 -8.56
CA LEU A 71 21.13 18.78 -9.09
C LEU A 71 20.39 17.74 -9.94
N SER A 72 21.11 17.02 -10.80
CA SER A 72 20.53 15.94 -11.61
C SER A 72 19.91 14.85 -10.73
N GLU A 73 20.54 14.49 -9.61
CA GLU A 73 19.97 13.52 -8.66
C GLU A 73 18.71 14.06 -7.97
N LYS A 74 18.69 15.35 -7.58
CA LYS A 74 17.50 16.01 -7.02
C LYS A 74 16.35 16.05 -8.02
N VAL A 75 16.62 16.45 -9.26
CA VAL A 75 15.63 16.48 -10.35
C VAL A 75 15.05 15.08 -10.57
N ARG A 76 15.90 14.05 -10.63
CA ARG A 76 15.45 12.66 -10.78
C ARG A 76 14.54 12.22 -9.64
N LYS A 77 14.86 12.57 -8.39
CA LYS A 77 13.98 12.28 -7.23
C LYS A 77 12.63 12.99 -7.34
N ALA A 78 12.62 14.25 -7.76
CA ALA A 78 11.40 15.02 -7.95
C ALA A 78 10.56 14.49 -9.13
N GLU A 79 11.21 14.05 -10.21
CA GLU A 79 10.56 13.40 -11.35
C GLU A 79 9.87 12.10 -10.89
N LEU A 80 10.56 11.25 -10.12
CA LEU A 80 9.97 10.02 -9.57
C LEU A 80 8.73 10.30 -8.70
N GLN A 81 8.71 11.38 -7.93
CA GLN A 81 7.55 11.78 -7.13
C GLN A 81 6.31 12.09 -7.99
N THR A 82 6.49 12.56 -9.23
CA THR A 82 5.36 12.82 -10.15
C THR A 82 4.63 11.56 -10.56
N PHE A 83 5.33 10.41 -10.64
CA PHE A 83 4.73 9.10 -10.91
C PHE A 83 3.98 8.52 -9.70
N LEU A 84 4.13 9.12 -8.52
CA LEU A 84 3.54 8.68 -7.25
C LEU A 84 2.26 9.47 -6.91
N SER A 85 1.35 9.55 -7.88
CA SER A 85 0.08 10.29 -7.77
C SER A 85 -1.10 9.44 -7.26
N GLY A 86 -0.88 8.19 -6.89
CA GLY A 86 -1.92 7.30 -6.38
C GLY A 86 -2.48 7.74 -5.03
N THR A 87 -3.73 7.39 -4.74
CA THR A 87 -4.44 7.77 -3.50
C THR A 87 -3.72 7.36 -2.23
N TYR A 88 -3.02 6.21 -2.26
CA TYR A 88 -2.29 5.67 -1.13
C TYR A 88 -0.76 5.80 -1.28
N ASP A 89 -0.26 6.35 -2.39
CA ASP A 89 1.18 6.34 -2.70
C ASP A 89 2.01 7.09 -1.66
N LYS A 90 1.44 8.14 -1.05
CA LYS A 90 2.08 8.93 0.03
C LYS A 90 2.17 8.19 1.37
N GLY A 91 1.40 7.12 1.55
CA GLY A 91 1.26 6.41 2.82
C GLY A 91 2.38 5.40 3.09
N ASN A 92 2.31 4.82 4.28
CA ASN A 92 3.15 3.71 4.70
C ASN A 92 2.79 2.43 3.93
N ALA A 93 3.75 1.51 3.84
CA ALA A 93 3.55 0.22 3.19
C ALA A 93 3.47 -0.91 4.22
N LEU A 94 2.58 -1.86 3.99
CA LEU A 94 2.53 -3.15 4.65
C LEU A 94 3.03 -4.20 3.65
N LEU A 95 4.16 -4.83 3.94
CA LEU A 95 4.69 -5.91 3.11
C LEU A 95 4.51 -7.26 3.80
N THR A 96 4.01 -8.22 3.05
CA THR A 96 3.94 -9.62 3.46
C THR A 96 4.72 -10.47 2.48
N ILE A 97 5.69 -11.23 2.97
CA ILE A 97 6.48 -12.15 2.17
C ILE A 97 6.10 -13.56 2.58
N THR A 98 5.71 -14.39 1.62
CA THR A 98 5.26 -15.77 1.84
C THR A 98 6.11 -16.74 1.04
N ALA A 99 6.57 -17.82 1.70
CA ALA A 99 7.34 -18.89 1.06
C ALA A 99 6.44 -19.67 0.09
N GLY A 100 6.93 -19.89 -1.13
CA GLY A 100 6.26 -20.67 -2.17
C GLY A 100 6.74 -22.11 -2.25
N ALA A 101 6.67 -22.67 -3.46
CA ALA A 101 7.19 -24.00 -3.77
C ALA A 101 8.73 -24.03 -3.67
N GLY A 102 9.25 -25.01 -2.92
CA GLY A 102 10.69 -25.21 -2.72
C GLY A 102 11.10 -25.52 -1.27
N GLY A 103 10.13 -25.70 -0.36
CA GLY A 103 10.38 -26.19 0.99
C GLY A 103 11.29 -25.26 1.78
N GLN A 104 12.33 -25.82 2.40
CA GLN A 104 13.24 -25.06 3.27
C GLN A 104 14.08 -24.02 2.51
N ASP A 105 14.44 -24.26 1.24
CA ASP A 105 15.12 -23.26 0.43
C ASP A 105 14.23 -22.04 0.14
N SER A 106 12.92 -22.24 0.04
CA SER A 106 11.98 -21.11 -0.12
C SER A 106 11.79 -20.36 1.19
N GLN A 107 11.82 -21.05 2.32
CA GLN A 107 11.78 -20.38 3.64
C GLN A 107 13.03 -19.56 3.94
N ASP A 108 14.21 -20.05 3.54
CA ASP A 108 15.46 -19.28 3.60
C ASP A 108 15.43 -18.10 2.61
N TRP A 109 14.82 -18.28 1.44
CA TRP A 109 14.65 -17.19 0.47
C TRP A 109 13.79 -16.06 1.02
N VAL A 110 12.71 -16.36 1.75
CA VAL A 110 11.92 -15.33 2.46
C VAL A 110 12.78 -14.53 3.44
N ALA A 111 13.63 -15.19 4.21
CA ALA A 111 14.52 -14.52 5.16
C ALA A 111 15.55 -13.61 4.45
N LEU A 112 16.07 -14.05 3.29
CA LEU A 112 16.96 -13.23 2.46
C LEU A 112 16.24 -12.01 1.88
N LEU A 113 15.00 -12.17 1.41
CA LEU A 113 14.19 -11.05 0.93
C LEU A 113 13.85 -10.06 2.04
N LEU A 114 13.51 -10.54 3.24
CA LEU A 114 13.29 -9.68 4.40
C LEU A 114 14.52 -8.79 4.66
N ARG A 115 15.70 -9.40 4.76
CA ARG A 115 16.97 -8.68 4.95
C ARG A 115 17.26 -7.69 3.82
N MET A 116 16.95 -8.07 2.58
CA MET A 116 17.12 -7.19 1.41
C MET A 116 16.25 -5.94 1.54
N TYR A 117 14.96 -6.09 1.88
CA TYR A 117 14.04 -4.96 2.09
C TYR A 117 14.38 -4.14 3.32
N GLU A 118 14.81 -4.75 4.43
CA GLU A 118 15.27 -4.02 5.61
C GLU A 118 16.45 -3.10 5.28
N ARG A 119 17.42 -3.60 4.52
CA ARG A 119 18.58 -2.82 4.07
C ARG A 119 18.17 -1.70 3.10
N TYR A 120 17.26 -2.00 2.18
CA TYR A 120 16.70 -1.00 1.28
C TYR A 120 16.01 0.13 2.05
N CYS A 121 15.13 -0.21 2.99
CA CYS A 121 14.42 0.75 3.82
C CYS A 121 15.39 1.58 4.67
N ALA A 122 16.42 0.95 5.25
CA ALA A 122 17.46 1.65 6.01
C ALA A 122 18.23 2.67 5.15
N LYS A 123 18.56 2.33 3.89
CA LYS A 123 19.21 3.26 2.94
C LYS A 123 18.31 4.45 2.59
N LYS A 124 16.99 4.25 2.52
CA LYS A 124 15.99 5.32 2.28
C LYS A 124 15.62 6.11 3.54
N GLY A 125 16.06 5.68 4.72
CA GLY A 125 15.70 6.30 6.00
C GLY A 125 14.29 5.94 6.49
N TRP A 126 13.67 4.90 5.92
CA TRP A 126 12.37 4.39 6.36
C TRP A 126 12.51 3.48 7.58
N LYS A 127 11.52 3.51 8.46
CA LYS A 127 11.48 2.67 9.66
C LYS A 127 10.74 1.39 9.36
N VAL A 128 11.40 0.25 9.58
CA VAL A 128 10.78 -1.07 9.43
C VAL A 128 10.36 -1.59 10.80
N LYS A 129 9.12 -2.07 10.90
CA LYS A 129 8.59 -2.72 12.09
C LYS A 129 7.99 -4.06 11.69
N VAL A 130 8.60 -5.14 12.17
CA VAL A 130 8.04 -6.48 11.99
C VAL A 130 6.79 -6.62 12.86
N LEU A 131 5.68 -7.00 12.24
CA LEU A 131 4.39 -7.20 12.93
C LEU A 131 4.15 -8.67 13.26
N HIS A 132 4.54 -9.56 12.35
CA HIS A 132 4.31 -11.00 12.50
C HIS A 132 5.36 -11.79 11.74
N GLU A 133 5.91 -12.81 12.39
CA GLU A 133 6.81 -13.80 11.79
C GLU A 133 6.29 -15.20 12.08
N SER A 134 6.14 -15.98 11.01
CA SER A 134 5.80 -17.39 11.05
C SER A 134 7.00 -18.21 10.63
N PHE A 135 7.49 -19.01 11.55
CA PHE A 135 8.64 -19.87 11.34
C PHE A 135 8.25 -21.23 10.77
N GLY A 136 9.13 -21.78 9.95
CA GLY A 136 9.05 -23.13 9.43
C GLY A 136 9.53 -24.17 10.43
N ASP A 137 9.45 -25.43 10.00
CA ASP A 137 9.99 -26.55 10.76
C ASP A 137 11.53 -26.44 10.78
N PRO A 138 12.18 -26.78 11.91
CA PRO A 138 13.63 -26.75 11.99
C PRO A 138 14.19 -27.78 11.00
N GLY A 139 14.99 -27.32 10.04
CA GLY A 139 15.60 -28.25 9.09
C GLY A 139 17.03 -28.65 9.47
N PRO A 140 17.84 -29.14 8.51
CA PRO A 140 19.19 -29.61 8.77
C PRO A 140 20.02 -28.51 9.44
N GLU A 141 20.84 -28.90 10.42
CA GLU A 141 21.68 -27.98 11.23
C GLU A 141 20.93 -27.01 12.16
N GLY A 142 19.62 -27.19 12.40
CA GLY A 142 18.86 -26.35 13.33
C GLY A 142 18.51 -24.96 12.77
N ARG A 143 18.70 -24.73 11.47
CA ARG A 143 18.25 -23.50 10.81
C ARG A 143 16.73 -23.52 10.65
N ILE A 144 16.08 -22.57 11.30
CA ILE A 144 14.63 -22.34 11.21
C ILE A 144 14.40 -21.37 10.06
N GLY A 145 13.77 -21.84 8.98
CA GLY A 145 13.38 -20.98 7.86
C GLY A 145 12.16 -20.13 8.20
N VAL A 146 11.91 -19.04 7.46
CA VAL A 146 10.72 -18.20 7.64
C VAL A 146 9.66 -18.60 6.62
N LYS A 147 8.50 -19.08 7.07
CA LYS A 147 7.37 -19.42 6.19
C LYS A 147 6.67 -18.15 5.70
N GLN A 148 6.46 -17.20 6.59
CA GLN A 148 5.80 -15.94 6.27
C GLN A 148 6.30 -14.84 7.20
N VAL A 149 6.51 -13.64 6.68
CA VAL A 149 6.79 -12.44 7.48
C VAL A 149 5.92 -11.29 7.00
N THR A 150 5.36 -10.54 7.94
CA THR A 150 4.62 -9.31 7.69
C THR A 150 5.28 -8.19 8.46
N PHE A 151 5.67 -7.13 7.74
CA PHE A 151 6.31 -5.95 8.31
C PHE A 151 5.73 -4.67 7.72
N GLU A 152 5.72 -3.64 8.55
CA GLU A 152 5.30 -2.29 8.23
C GLU A 152 6.54 -1.44 7.90
N VAL A 153 6.45 -0.65 6.84
CA VAL A 153 7.46 0.31 6.42
C VAL A 153 6.87 1.70 6.56
N ALA A 154 7.31 2.40 7.60
CA ALA A 154 6.91 3.77 7.88
C ALA A 154 7.87 4.75 7.21
N GLY A 155 7.36 5.54 6.27
CA GLY A 155 8.15 6.48 5.49
C GLY A 155 7.33 7.20 4.43
N THR A 156 7.73 8.43 4.09
CA THR A 156 7.08 9.21 3.04
C THR A 156 7.21 8.48 1.72
N TYR A 157 6.08 8.29 1.03
CA TYR A 157 5.99 7.58 -0.25
C TYR A 157 6.36 6.08 -0.21
N ALA A 158 6.46 5.46 0.97
CA ALA A 158 6.91 4.07 1.09
C ALA A 158 6.04 3.11 0.28
N TYR A 159 4.71 3.25 0.33
CA TYR A 159 3.82 2.43 -0.50
C TYR A 159 4.01 2.71 -1.99
N GLY A 160 4.11 3.97 -2.39
CA GLY A 160 4.31 4.35 -3.78
C GLY A 160 5.51 3.68 -4.45
N PHE A 161 6.65 3.60 -3.73
CA PHE A 161 7.85 2.93 -4.23
C PHE A 161 7.73 1.39 -4.21
N LEU A 162 7.08 0.82 -3.20
CA LEU A 162 7.04 -0.63 -3.00
C LEU A 162 5.82 -1.31 -3.64
N LYS A 163 4.83 -0.56 -4.14
CA LYS A 163 3.58 -1.12 -4.71
C LYS A 163 3.84 -2.08 -5.86
N LYS A 164 4.83 -1.79 -6.72
CA LYS A 164 5.19 -2.63 -7.87
C LYS A 164 6.13 -3.78 -7.50
N GLU A 165 6.60 -3.88 -6.26
CA GLU A 165 7.26 -5.09 -5.77
C GLU A 165 6.28 -6.25 -5.49
N HIS A 166 4.96 -6.03 -5.66
CA HIS A 166 3.97 -7.09 -5.58
C HIS A 166 4.21 -8.14 -6.69
N GLY A 167 4.49 -9.39 -6.30
CA GLY A 167 4.66 -10.50 -7.23
C GLY A 167 5.55 -11.62 -6.70
N VAL A 168 5.88 -12.56 -7.59
CA VAL A 168 6.71 -13.73 -7.24
C VAL A 168 8.18 -13.47 -7.58
N HIS A 169 9.04 -13.58 -6.57
CA HIS A 169 10.49 -13.49 -6.68
C HIS A 169 11.09 -14.90 -6.72
N ARG A 170 11.80 -15.19 -7.81
CA ARG A 170 12.42 -16.51 -8.05
C ARG A 170 13.90 -16.48 -7.71
N LEU A 171 14.37 -17.42 -6.89
CA LEU A 171 15.78 -17.64 -6.61
C LEU A 171 16.27 -18.94 -7.27
N VAL A 172 17.42 -18.88 -7.95
CA VAL A 172 18.13 -20.05 -8.47
C VAL A 172 19.53 -20.07 -7.90
N ARG A 173 19.82 -21.04 -7.03
CA ARG A 173 21.13 -21.20 -6.40
C ARG A 173 21.48 -22.66 -6.16
N ILE A 174 22.73 -22.92 -5.82
CA ILE A 174 23.14 -24.18 -5.19
C ILE A 174 22.58 -24.14 -3.76
N SER A 175 21.70 -25.09 -3.43
CA SER A 175 21.05 -25.12 -2.13
C SER A 175 22.04 -25.52 -1.04
N PRO A 176 22.15 -24.75 0.06
CA PRO A 176 22.94 -25.16 1.22
C PRO A 176 22.27 -26.32 2.00
N PHE A 177 20.99 -26.60 1.73
CA PHE A 177 20.23 -27.67 2.39
C PHE A 177 20.23 -28.98 1.58
N SER A 178 20.78 -28.97 0.36
CA SER A 178 20.89 -30.14 -0.50
C SER A 178 22.14 -30.94 -0.15
N ALA A 179 22.00 -32.18 0.31
CA ALA A 179 23.13 -33.08 0.62
C ALA A 179 24.06 -33.34 -0.59
N LYS A 180 23.57 -33.12 -1.82
CA LYS A 180 24.32 -33.30 -3.07
C LYS A 180 24.71 -31.97 -3.73
N SER A 181 24.55 -30.84 -3.03
CA SER A 181 24.79 -29.49 -3.57
C SER A 181 24.11 -29.28 -4.93
N LEU A 182 22.86 -29.76 -5.06
CA LEU A 182 22.10 -29.62 -6.29
C LEU A 182 21.58 -28.19 -6.43
N ARG A 183 21.42 -27.77 -7.69
CA ARG A 183 20.77 -26.51 -8.02
C ARG A 183 19.29 -26.61 -7.74
N HIS A 184 18.79 -25.75 -6.87
CA HIS A 184 17.37 -25.65 -6.56
C HIS A 184 16.81 -24.34 -7.12
N THR A 185 15.52 -24.35 -7.42
CA THR A 185 14.74 -23.14 -7.73
C THR A 185 13.71 -22.96 -6.63
N SER A 186 13.70 -21.77 -6.03
CA SER A 186 12.80 -21.39 -4.95
C SER A 186 11.95 -20.20 -5.36
N PHE A 187 10.75 -20.12 -4.79
CA PHE A 187 9.82 -19.03 -5.04
C PHE A 187 9.38 -18.41 -3.71
N ALA A 188 9.27 -17.09 -3.68
CA ALA A 188 8.63 -16.35 -2.60
C ALA A 188 7.70 -15.30 -3.21
N ALA A 189 6.50 -15.16 -2.66
CA ALA A 189 5.55 -14.14 -3.05
C ALA A 189 5.69 -12.93 -2.12
N VAL A 190 5.84 -11.75 -2.69
CA VAL A 190 5.83 -10.47 -2.00
C VAL A 190 4.49 -9.81 -2.28
N GLU A 191 3.79 -9.43 -1.23
CA GLU A 191 2.54 -8.69 -1.29
C GLU A 191 2.74 -7.33 -0.62
N ALA A 192 2.60 -6.25 -1.39
CA ALA A 192 2.64 -4.88 -0.89
C ALA A 192 1.22 -4.30 -0.83
N LEU A 193 0.81 -3.81 0.33
CA LEU A 193 -0.46 -3.13 0.57
C LEU A 193 -0.21 -1.77 1.22
N PRO A 194 -1.10 -0.79 1.00
CA PRO A 194 -1.00 0.46 1.74
C PRO A 194 -1.47 0.23 3.18
N GLU A 195 -0.88 0.97 4.12
CA GLU A 195 -1.44 1.03 5.47
C GLU A 195 -2.78 1.79 5.43
N ILE A 196 -3.87 1.06 5.60
CA ILE A 196 -5.21 1.65 5.74
C ILE A 196 -5.52 1.69 7.23
N ASN A 197 -5.41 2.87 7.82
CA ASN A 197 -5.85 3.10 9.19
C ASN A 197 -7.34 2.74 9.32
N ALA A 198 -7.60 1.57 9.89
CA ALA A 198 -8.92 1.13 10.28
C ALA A 198 -9.31 1.87 11.56
N ALA A 199 -9.45 3.19 11.50
CA ALA A 199 -10.26 3.85 12.51
C ALA A 199 -11.63 3.15 12.47
N GLN A 200 -12.09 2.65 13.62
CA GLN A 200 -13.43 2.09 13.74
C GLN A 200 -14.40 3.22 13.40
N GLU A 201 -14.79 3.32 12.13
CA GLU A 201 -15.88 4.18 11.72
C GLU A 201 -17.13 3.62 12.40
N HIS A 202 -17.51 4.25 13.51
CA HIS A 202 -18.83 4.03 14.07
C HIS A 202 -19.82 4.39 12.98
N ILE A 203 -20.62 3.40 12.55
CA ILE A 203 -21.68 3.64 11.57
C ILE A 203 -22.74 4.48 12.29
N GLU A 204 -22.63 5.79 12.18
CA GLU A 204 -23.65 6.72 12.62
C GLU A 204 -24.82 6.66 11.64
N ILE A 205 -25.87 5.94 12.04
CA ILE A 205 -27.11 5.91 11.26
C ILE A 205 -27.89 7.17 11.60
N ARG A 206 -27.90 8.12 10.67
CA ARG A 206 -28.72 9.33 10.82
C ARG A 206 -30.18 9.00 10.61
N SER A 207 -31.05 9.63 11.41
CA SER A 207 -32.50 9.41 11.33
C SER A 207 -33.12 9.90 10.02
N GLU A 208 -32.49 10.87 9.36
CA GLU A 208 -32.89 11.42 8.05
C GLU A 208 -32.77 10.40 6.90
N ASP A 209 -31.85 9.43 7.01
CA ASP A 209 -31.60 8.42 5.98
C ASP A 209 -32.51 7.19 6.10
N LEU A 210 -33.42 7.19 7.08
CA LEU A 210 -34.29 6.07 7.40
C LEU A 210 -35.75 6.37 7.04
N GLN A 211 -36.29 5.56 6.14
CA GLN A 211 -37.72 5.48 5.93
C GLN A 211 -38.29 4.33 6.77
N MET A 212 -39.17 4.64 7.71
CA MET A 212 -39.81 3.65 8.57
C MET A 212 -41.28 3.47 8.20
N GLU A 213 -41.67 2.23 7.97
CA GLU A 213 -43.03 1.80 7.70
C GLU A 213 -43.50 0.87 8.82
N MET A 214 -44.74 1.06 9.26
CA MET A 214 -45.36 0.25 10.29
C MET A 214 -46.36 -0.69 9.61
N THR A 215 -46.27 -1.98 9.92
CA THR A 215 -47.15 -2.99 9.33
C THR A 215 -47.73 -3.89 10.42
N ARG A 216 -48.76 -4.65 10.05
CA ARG A 216 -49.30 -5.70 10.93
C ARG A 216 -48.38 -6.91 10.88
N SER A 217 -48.09 -7.47 12.03
CA SER A 217 -47.28 -8.68 12.14
C SER A 217 -47.97 -9.86 11.43
N SER A 218 -47.21 -10.68 10.71
CA SER A 218 -47.72 -11.86 10.02
C SER A 218 -47.41 -13.14 10.81
N GLY A 219 -48.42 -13.98 11.08
CA GLY A 219 -48.23 -15.28 11.72
C GLY A 219 -49.48 -15.85 12.40
N PRO A 220 -49.46 -17.14 12.80
CA PRO A 220 -50.54 -17.79 13.55
C PRO A 220 -50.57 -17.25 14.99
N GLY A 221 -51.15 -16.07 15.19
CA GLY A 221 -51.20 -15.38 16.47
C GLY A 221 -52.60 -14.86 16.82
N GLY A 222 -52.85 -14.66 18.12
CA GLY A 222 -54.13 -14.20 18.66
C GLY A 222 -54.49 -12.75 18.31
N GLN A 223 -55.54 -12.19 18.94
CA GLN A 223 -56.09 -10.86 18.62
C GLN A 223 -55.06 -9.72 18.54
N ASN A 224 -53.96 -9.81 19.29
CA ASN A 224 -52.91 -8.78 19.31
C ASN A 224 -52.12 -8.69 17.99
N VAL A 225 -51.94 -9.82 17.30
CA VAL A 225 -51.24 -9.90 16.00
C VAL A 225 -52.13 -9.36 14.86
N ASN A 226 -53.45 -9.57 14.97
CA ASN A 226 -54.40 -9.20 13.91
C ASN A 226 -54.88 -7.73 13.99
N LYS A 227 -54.84 -7.10 15.16
CA LYS A 227 -55.38 -5.74 15.38
C LYS A 227 -54.34 -4.64 15.58
N ARG A 228 -53.10 -4.94 15.98
CA ARG A 228 -52.07 -3.92 16.23
C ARG A 228 -50.98 -3.92 15.17
N GLU A 229 -50.53 -2.74 14.79
CA GLU A 229 -49.41 -2.52 13.87
C GLU A 229 -48.10 -2.57 14.67
N THR A 230 -47.72 -3.78 15.08
CA THR A 230 -46.51 -4.00 15.89
C THR A 230 -45.26 -4.24 15.07
N ALA A 231 -45.35 -4.61 13.79
CA ALA A 231 -44.20 -4.87 12.94
C ALA A 231 -43.61 -3.56 12.41
N VAL A 232 -42.28 -3.49 12.37
CA VAL A 232 -41.54 -2.32 11.89
C VAL A 232 -40.67 -2.74 10.72
N ARG A 233 -40.83 -2.04 9.60
CA ARG A 233 -39.98 -2.14 8.41
C ARG A 233 -39.18 -0.86 8.28
N ILE A 234 -37.87 -0.98 8.19
CA ILE A 234 -36.94 0.13 8.03
C ILE A 234 -36.25 -0.04 6.68
N VAL A 235 -36.25 1.03 5.89
CA VAL A 235 -35.54 1.14 4.62
C VAL A 235 -34.46 2.21 4.80
N HIS A 236 -33.20 1.84 4.59
CA HIS A 236 -32.11 2.81 4.53
C HIS A 236 -32.04 3.37 3.10
N ILE A 237 -32.43 4.63 2.93
CA ILE A 237 -32.59 5.28 1.62
C ILE A 237 -31.29 5.24 0.80
N PRO A 238 -30.10 5.56 1.37
CA PRO A 238 -28.85 5.59 0.60
C PRO A 238 -28.39 4.22 0.08
N THR A 239 -28.65 3.13 0.80
CA THR A 239 -28.19 1.78 0.41
C THR A 239 -29.30 0.89 -0.14
N GLY A 240 -30.56 1.29 -0.02
CA GLY A 240 -31.73 0.48 -0.37
C GLY A 240 -31.93 -0.76 0.51
N ILE A 241 -31.18 -0.89 1.62
CA ILE A 241 -31.31 -2.06 2.50
C ILE A 241 -32.63 -1.99 3.25
N VAL A 242 -33.41 -3.06 3.11
CA VAL A 242 -34.66 -3.25 3.84
C VAL A 242 -34.45 -4.23 4.99
N VAL A 243 -34.95 -3.87 6.16
CA VAL A 243 -34.97 -4.70 7.36
C VAL A 243 -36.38 -4.66 7.95
N GLU A 244 -36.86 -5.82 8.37
CA GLU A 244 -38.13 -5.95 9.06
C GLU A 244 -37.94 -6.68 10.38
N SER A 245 -38.68 -6.27 11.41
CA SER A 245 -38.71 -6.95 12.70
C SER A 245 -40.15 -7.02 13.22
N GLN A 246 -40.57 -8.25 13.54
CA GLN A 246 -41.92 -8.56 14.02
C GLN A 246 -41.92 -9.53 15.21
N THR A 247 -40.75 -9.79 15.82
CA THR A 247 -40.56 -10.84 16.84
C THR A 247 -41.05 -10.44 18.22
N GLN A 248 -41.07 -9.14 18.54
CA GLN A 248 -41.47 -8.63 19.84
C GLN A 248 -42.93 -8.17 19.85
N ARG A 249 -43.51 -8.16 21.06
CA ARG A 249 -44.91 -7.72 21.28
C ARG A 249 -45.05 -6.19 21.26
N SER A 250 -43.96 -5.45 21.46
CA SER A 250 -43.93 -3.99 21.48
C SER A 250 -43.31 -3.44 20.19
N GLN A 251 -43.92 -2.39 19.66
CA GLN A 251 -43.45 -1.66 18.49
C GLN A 251 -42.06 -1.05 18.70
N GLN A 252 -41.80 -0.46 19.87
CA GLN A 252 -40.50 0.14 20.18
C GLN A 252 -39.39 -0.90 20.18
N GLN A 253 -39.65 -2.07 20.77
CA GLN A 253 -38.69 -3.18 20.79
C GLN A 253 -38.42 -3.74 19.39
N ASN A 254 -39.46 -3.81 18.54
CA ASN A 254 -39.29 -4.19 17.13
C ASN A 254 -38.47 -3.14 16.36
N ARG A 255 -38.66 -1.84 16.63
CA ARG A 255 -37.85 -0.77 16.04
C ARG A 255 -36.39 -0.84 16.45
N GLU A 256 -36.10 -0.98 17.75
CA GLU A 256 -34.73 -1.13 18.26
C GLU A 256 -34.04 -2.35 17.64
N LYS A 257 -34.75 -3.48 17.56
CA LYS A 257 -34.20 -4.68 16.92
C LYS A 257 -33.99 -4.53 15.42
N ALA A 258 -34.89 -3.84 14.72
CA ALA A 258 -34.73 -3.55 13.30
C ALA A 258 -33.53 -2.62 13.03
N LEU A 259 -33.28 -1.64 13.91
CA LEU A 259 -32.09 -0.78 13.85
C LEU A 259 -30.80 -1.57 14.11
N GLU A 260 -30.80 -2.47 15.10
CA GLU A 260 -29.65 -3.35 15.38
C GLU A 260 -29.32 -4.25 14.17
N ILE A 261 -30.34 -4.85 13.56
CA ILE A 261 -30.18 -5.68 12.35
C ILE A 261 -29.73 -4.82 11.16
N LEU A 262 -30.24 -3.58 11.03
CA LEU A 262 -29.81 -2.66 9.99
C LEU A 262 -28.34 -2.28 10.16
N ALA A 263 -27.91 -1.94 11.37
CA ALA A 263 -26.52 -1.65 11.69
C ALA A 263 -25.61 -2.85 11.35
N ALA A 264 -26.01 -4.07 11.69
CA ALA A 264 -25.28 -5.28 11.34
C ALA A 264 -25.19 -5.50 9.82
N LYS A 265 -26.28 -5.25 9.06
CA LYS A 265 -26.27 -5.35 7.59
C LYS A 265 -25.40 -4.27 6.94
N LEU A 266 -25.47 -3.02 7.42
CA LEU A 266 -24.64 -1.92 6.93
C LEU A 266 -23.16 -2.21 7.18
N TYR A 267 -22.82 -2.72 8.38
CA TYR A 267 -21.47 -3.17 8.70
C TYR A 267 -20.98 -4.27 7.75
N LEU A 268 -21.82 -5.25 7.45
CA LEU A 268 -21.47 -6.28 6.47
C LEU A 268 -21.21 -5.72 5.06
N VAL A 269 -22.04 -4.77 4.60
CA VAL A 269 -21.84 -4.13 3.28
C VAL A 269 -20.54 -3.32 3.25
N GLN A 270 -20.25 -2.57 4.31
CA GLN A 270 -18.99 -1.82 4.42
C GLN A 270 -17.78 -2.76 4.43
N GLN A 271 -17.85 -3.86 5.17
CA GLN A 271 -16.80 -4.88 5.18
C GLN A 271 -16.62 -5.55 3.81
N GLN A 272 -17.71 -5.82 3.08
CA GLN A 272 -17.63 -6.33 1.72
C GLN A 272 -17.05 -5.31 0.74
N ALA A 273 -17.40 -4.03 0.86
CA ALA A 273 -16.84 -2.96 0.04
C ALA A 273 -15.32 -2.84 0.29
N ARG A 274 -14.91 -2.84 1.56
CA ARG A 274 -13.50 -2.82 1.96
C ARG A 274 -12.75 -4.06 1.48
N ALA A 275 -13.33 -5.24 1.61
CA ALA A 275 -12.74 -6.47 1.09
C ALA A 275 -12.57 -6.40 -0.43
N LYS A 276 -13.55 -5.85 -1.17
CA LYS A 276 -13.45 -5.63 -2.62
C LYS A 276 -12.35 -4.65 -2.97
N GLU A 277 -12.23 -3.54 -2.25
CA GLU A 277 -11.16 -2.57 -2.43
C GLU A 277 -9.78 -3.18 -2.17
N LEU A 278 -9.63 -3.93 -1.07
CA LEU A 278 -8.42 -4.69 -0.78
C LEU A 278 -8.11 -5.72 -1.88
N THR A 279 -9.10 -6.46 -2.39
CA THR A 279 -8.86 -7.39 -3.51
C THR A 279 -8.47 -6.68 -4.80
N LYS A 280 -8.97 -5.45 -5.04
CA LYS A 280 -8.53 -4.63 -6.17
C LYS A 280 -7.08 -4.19 -5.98
N LEU A 281 -6.72 -3.74 -4.78
CA LEU A 281 -5.36 -3.34 -4.43
C LEU A 281 -4.37 -4.50 -4.50
N LYS A 282 -4.80 -5.71 -4.10
CA LYS A 282 -4.03 -6.95 -4.27
C LYS A 282 -3.82 -7.34 -5.74
N GLY A 283 -4.65 -6.83 -6.65
CA GLY A 283 -4.63 -7.23 -8.05
C GLY A 283 -5.00 -8.71 -8.27
N LYS A 284 -4.73 -9.21 -9.49
CA LYS A 284 -4.86 -10.65 -9.77
C LYS A 284 -3.76 -11.37 -9.00
N GLN A 285 -4.16 -12.16 -7.99
CA GLN A 285 -3.24 -13.00 -7.24
C GLN A 285 -2.62 -14.03 -8.19
N SER A 286 -1.42 -13.74 -8.67
CA SER A 286 -0.66 -14.67 -9.51
C SER A 286 -0.36 -15.92 -8.69
N SER A 287 -0.63 -17.11 -9.24
CA SER A 287 -0.28 -18.36 -8.56
C SER A 287 1.22 -18.37 -8.28
N ILE A 288 1.63 -18.86 -7.11
CA ILE A 288 3.04 -19.00 -6.71
C ILE A 288 3.64 -20.21 -7.43
N GLU A 289 3.55 -20.20 -8.74
CA GLU A 289 3.91 -21.29 -9.63
C GLU A 289 4.89 -20.80 -10.69
N TRP A 290 5.47 -21.76 -11.40
CA TRP A 290 6.41 -21.48 -12.45
C TRP A 290 5.74 -20.69 -13.58
N GLY A 291 6.29 -19.51 -13.92
CA GLY A 291 5.80 -18.67 -15.02
C GLY A 291 5.18 -17.33 -14.59
N SER A 292 4.93 -17.11 -13.30
CA SER A 292 4.37 -15.86 -12.75
C SER A 292 5.40 -14.94 -12.09
N GLN A 293 6.69 -15.21 -12.31
CA GLN A 293 7.79 -14.51 -11.64
C GLN A 293 8.01 -13.10 -12.20
N ILE A 294 8.03 -12.10 -11.32
CA ILE A 294 8.34 -10.72 -11.71
C ILE A 294 9.86 -10.52 -11.81
N ARG A 295 10.63 -11.16 -10.92
CA ARG A 295 12.08 -11.01 -10.87
C ARG A 295 12.77 -12.34 -10.63
N SER A 296 13.89 -12.56 -11.30
CA SER A 296 14.71 -13.76 -11.17
C SER A 296 16.11 -13.42 -10.67
N TYR A 297 16.51 -14.08 -9.59
CA TYR A 297 17.80 -13.97 -8.92
C TYR A 297 18.55 -15.27 -9.19
N VAL A 298 19.42 -15.27 -10.20
CA VAL A 298 20.27 -16.42 -10.54
C VAL A 298 21.64 -16.20 -9.90
N LEU A 299 22.02 -17.06 -8.96
CA LEU A 299 23.32 -17.02 -8.28
C LEU A 299 24.29 -18.08 -8.81
N ALA A 300 23.78 -19.12 -9.47
CA ALA A 300 24.56 -20.16 -10.13
C ALA A 300 23.81 -20.71 -11.35
N PRO A 301 24.49 -20.94 -12.51
CA PRO A 301 25.93 -21.00 -12.71
C PRO A 301 26.60 -19.65 -13.00
N TYR A 302 25.80 -18.63 -13.28
CA TYR A 302 26.21 -17.24 -13.43
C TYR A 302 25.44 -16.38 -12.43
N GLN A 303 25.93 -15.18 -12.18
CA GLN A 303 25.29 -14.20 -11.30
C GLN A 303 24.53 -13.19 -12.15
N LEU A 304 23.19 -13.18 -12.03
CA LEU A 304 22.31 -12.27 -12.72
C LEU A 304 21.03 -12.05 -11.91
N VAL A 305 20.67 -10.80 -11.67
CA VAL A 305 19.31 -10.41 -11.30
C VAL A 305 18.67 -9.79 -12.51
N LYS A 306 17.49 -10.28 -12.89
CA LYS A 306 16.72 -9.76 -14.02
C LYS A 306 15.27 -9.55 -13.63
N ASP A 307 14.74 -8.38 -13.95
CA ASP A 307 13.32 -8.10 -13.91
C ASP A 307 12.67 -8.46 -15.25
N HIS A 308 11.61 -9.27 -15.22
CA HIS A 308 10.93 -9.73 -16.44
C HIS A 308 9.93 -8.71 -16.97
N ARG A 309 9.56 -7.70 -16.17
CA ARG A 309 8.63 -6.65 -16.57
C ARG A 309 9.35 -5.53 -17.29
N THR A 310 10.47 -5.10 -16.72
CA THR A 310 11.25 -3.96 -17.23
C THR A 310 12.43 -4.37 -18.11
N ASN A 311 12.79 -5.65 -18.12
CA ASN A 311 14.01 -6.19 -18.73
C ASN A 311 15.33 -5.61 -18.17
N VAL A 312 15.28 -4.84 -17.08
CA VAL A 312 16.48 -4.38 -16.38
C VAL A 312 17.19 -5.59 -15.78
N GLU A 313 18.49 -5.66 -15.99
CA GLU A 313 19.33 -6.73 -15.47
C GLU A 313 20.64 -6.21 -14.90
N THR A 314 21.19 -6.92 -13.92
CA THR A 314 22.42 -6.57 -13.23
C THR A 314 23.17 -7.82 -12.81
N SER A 315 24.48 -7.85 -13.07
CA SER A 315 25.37 -8.95 -12.67
C SER A 315 25.79 -8.90 -11.20
N GLN A 316 25.68 -7.72 -10.56
CA GLN A 316 26.02 -7.47 -9.15
C GLN A 316 24.94 -8.01 -8.19
N THR A 317 24.76 -9.32 -8.17
CA THR A 317 23.73 -10.00 -7.35
C THR A 317 23.81 -9.69 -5.86
N GLN A 318 25.02 -9.58 -5.30
CA GLN A 318 25.23 -9.27 -3.88
C GLN A 318 24.76 -7.86 -3.52
N ALA A 319 25.03 -6.87 -4.38
CA ALA A 319 24.61 -5.49 -4.16
C ALA A 319 23.08 -5.37 -4.11
N VAL A 320 22.39 -6.12 -4.99
CA VAL A 320 20.92 -6.21 -4.99
C VAL A 320 20.39 -6.82 -3.69
N LEU A 321 20.97 -7.95 -3.24
CA LEU A 321 20.61 -8.58 -1.97
C LEU A 321 20.93 -7.70 -0.74
N ASP A 322 21.85 -6.76 -0.89
CA ASP A 322 22.20 -5.75 0.11
C ASP A 322 21.36 -4.46 -0.01
N GLY A 323 20.28 -4.50 -0.79
CA GLY A 323 19.28 -3.44 -0.87
C GLY A 323 19.55 -2.38 -1.93
N GLU A 324 20.34 -2.66 -2.98
CA GLU A 324 20.42 -1.78 -4.17
C GLU A 324 19.29 -2.10 -5.15
N LEU A 325 18.07 -1.69 -4.80
CA LEU A 325 16.86 -1.93 -5.60
C LEU A 325 16.42 -0.72 -6.44
N ASP A 326 17.08 0.43 -6.30
CA ASP A 326 16.66 1.68 -6.93
C ASP A 326 16.54 1.57 -8.46
N ALA A 327 17.49 0.91 -9.12
CA ALA A 327 17.44 0.73 -10.57
C ALA A 327 16.20 -0.06 -11.04
N PHE A 328 15.73 -1.03 -10.25
CA PHE A 328 14.55 -1.83 -10.58
C PHE A 328 13.27 -1.04 -10.29
N ILE A 329 13.17 -0.45 -9.11
CA ILE A 329 11.98 0.30 -8.68
C ILE A 329 11.76 1.53 -9.57
N GLU A 330 12.82 2.27 -9.91
CA GLU A 330 12.71 3.44 -10.78
C GLU A 330 12.31 3.09 -12.21
N ALA A 331 12.85 1.99 -12.75
CA ALA A 331 12.45 1.48 -14.06
C ALA A 331 10.97 1.04 -14.07
N GLU A 332 10.48 0.49 -12.96
CA GLU A 332 9.08 0.10 -12.82
C GLU A 332 8.13 1.29 -12.66
N LEU A 333 8.55 2.34 -11.96
CA LEU A 333 7.76 3.56 -11.80
C LEU A 333 7.61 4.32 -13.12
N THR A 334 8.64 4.27 -13.98
CA THR A 334 8.63 4.91 -15.29
C THR A 334 7.88 4.11 -16.37
N LEU A 335 7.67 2.81 -16.15
CA LEU A 335 6.72 2.02 -16.94
C LEU A 335 5.29 2.49 -16.63
N GLN A 336 4.72 3.27 -17.55
CA GLN A 336 3.30 3.59 -17.52
C GLN A 336 2.48 2.30 -17.60
N ASP A 337 1.52 2.18 -16.70
CA ASP A 337 0.45 1.19 -16.83
C ASP A 337 -0.49 1.74 -17.94
N ASP A 338 -0.45 1.12 -19.12
CA ASP A 338 -1.39 1.41 -20.24
C ASP A 338 -2.86 1.18 -19.84
#